data_AF-A0A7J9ZYD6-F1
#
_entry.id   AF-A0A7J9ZYD6-F1
#
_cell.length_a   1.000
_cell.length_b   1.000
_cell.length_c   1.000
_cell.angle_alpha   90.00
_cell.angle_beta   90.00
_cell.angle_gamma   90.00
#
_symmetry.space_group_name_H-M   'P 1'
#
loop_
_entity.id
_entity.type
_entity.pdbx_description
1 polymer ?
#
loop_
_entity_poly.entity_id
_entity_poly.type
_entity_poly.pdbx_seq_one_letter_code
_entity_poly.pdbx_strand_id
1 'polypeptide(L)'
;MARPSTATIVQYLTSQRSLPGDGRRRVVLLRSEPRWDDPAEHDWGEGHRARIVAGPSPLAVHELVLQHLAPAGGSDGLVLVVLTDREQAELDPAILARVYKQRIEIIDSWDVVRD
;
A
#
# COMPACT_ATOMS: atom_id res chain seq x y z
N MET A 1 -7.48 -16.51 3.36
CA MET A 1 -6.23 -15.75 3.62
C MET A 1 -6.28 -15.25 5.06
N ALA A 2 -5.16 -14.85 5.66
CA ALA A 2 -5.17 -14.25 6.99
C ALA A 2 -5.47 -12.74 6.88
N ARG A 3 -6.11 -12.19 7.93
CA ARG A 3 -6.29 -10.75 8.09
C ARG A 3 -5.04 -10.18 8.79
N PRO A 4 -4.42 -9.13 8.24
CA PRO A 4 -3.30 -8.48 8.91
C PRO A 4 -3.80 -7.61 10.08
N SER A 5 -3.04 -7.62 11.17
CA SER A 5 -3.28 -6.67 12.28
C SER A 5 -2.57 -5.34 12.01
N THR A 6 -3.01 -4.27 12.67
CA THR A 6 -2.33 -2.96 12.63
C THR A 6 -0.86 -3.08 13.06
N ALA A 7 -0.59 -3.85 14.12
CA ALA A 7 0.78 -4.06 14.60
C ALA A 7 1.65 -4.70 13.52
N THR A 8 1.13 -5.68 12.78
CA THR A 8 1.92 -6.34 11.75
C THR A 8 2.16 -5.45 10.53
N ILE A 9 1.19 -4.63 10.13
CA ILE A 9 1.38 -3.65 9.04
C ILE A 9 2.41 -2.60 9.45
N VAL A 10 2.30 -2.03 10.65
CA VAL A 10 3.26 -1.05 11.17
C VAL A 10 4.67 -1.66 11.29
N GLN A 11 4.80 -2.88 11.79
CA GLN A 11 6.08 -3.59 11.88
C GLN A 11 6.68 -3.86 10.50
N TYR A 12 5.85 -4.29 9.56
CA TYR A 12 6.24 -4.54 8.18
C TYR A 12 6.78 -3.28 7.52
N LEU A 13 6.02 -2.18 7.62
CA LEU A 13 6.47 -0.90 7.11
C LEU A 13 7.80 -0.52 7.78
N THR A 14 7.92 -0.66 9.12
CA THR A 14 9.14 -0.32 9.89
C THR A 14 10.37 -1.07 9.40
N SER A 15 10.17 -2.32 8.97
CA SER A 15 11.22 -3.18 8.43
C SER A 15 11.69 -2.73 7.04
N GLN A 16 10.90 -1.94 6.32
CA GLN A 16 11.24 -1.44 5.00
C GLN A 16 12.04 -0.15 5.08
N ARG A 17 13.37 -0.30 5.11
CA ARG A 17 14.32 0.83 5.09
C ARG A 17 14.20 1.74 3.87
N SER A 18 13.60 1.26 2.78
CA SER A 18 13.40 2.05 1.57
C SER A 18 12.21 2.99 1.66
N LEU A 19 11.26 2.79 2.59
CA LEU A 19 9.98 3.50 2.71
C LEU A 19 9.98 4.88 3.40
N PRO A 20 10.89 5.23 4.32
CA PRO A 20 11.06 6.61 4.78
C PRO A 20 12.07 7.36 3.89
N GLY A 21 11.81 8.63 3.55
CA GLY A 21 12.92 9.56 3.29
C GLY A 21 13.13 10.22 1.91
N ASP A 22 12.15 10.34 1.00
CA ASP A 22 12.35 11.22 -0.18
C ASP A 22 11.17 12.11 -0.60
N GLY A 23 10.12 12.20 0.23
CA GLY A 23 8.93 13.02 -0.06
C GLY A 23 8.06 12.48 -1.20
N ARG A 24 8.40 11.36 -1.83
CA ARG A 24 7.58 10.79 -2.89
C ARG A 24 6.40 10.00 -2.34
N ARG A 25 5.32 9.97 -3.11
CA ARG A 25 4.15 9.12 -2.86
C ARG A 25 4.49 7.67 -3.16
N ARG A 26 4.09 6.76 -2.27
CA ARG A 26 4.45 5.35 -2.31
C ARG A 26 3.22 4.49 -2.12
N VAL A 27 3.19 3.35 -2.81
CA VAL A 27 2.11 2.37 -2.73
C VAL A 27 2.72 1.02 -2.40
N VAL A 28 2.27 0.43 -1.30
CA VAL A 28 2.55 -0.92 -0.88
C VAL A 28 1.33 -1.78 -1.18
N LEU A 29 1.52 -2.89 -1.87
CA LEU A 29 0.47 -3.87 -2.12
C LEU A 29 0.73 -5.08 -1.23
N LEU A 30 -0.19 -5.38 -0.33
CA LEU A 30 -0.07 -6.51 0.59
C LEU A 30 -1.07 -7.59 0.20
N ARG A 31 -0.57 -8.82 0.03
CA ARG A 31 -1.41 -9.98 -0.24
C ARG A 31 -2.07 -10.45 1.05
N SER A 32 -3.36 -10.17 1.20
CA SER A 32 -4.15 -10.57 2.37
C SER A 32 -5.63 -10.62 2.04
N GLU A 33 -6.45 -10.95 3.03
CA GLU A 33 -7.88 -10.68 2.88
C GLU A 33 -8.08 -9.18 2.58
N PRO A 34 -8.87 -8.80 1.54
CA PRO A 34 -9.10 -7.40 1.17
C PRO A 34 -10.12 -6.78 2.12
N ARG A 35 -9.74 -6.71 3.40
CA ARG A 35 -10.57 -6.24 4.49
C ARG A 35 -9.71 -5.49 5.50
N TRP A 36 -10.19 -4.31 5.87
CA TRP A 36 -9.61 -3.48 6.91
C TRP A 36 -10.74 -2.96 7.80
N ASP A 37 -10.71 -3.27 9.09
CA ASP A 37 -11.75 -2.84 10.05
C ASP A 37 -11.26 -1.75 11.01
N ASP A 38 -9.96 -1.42 10.97
CA ASP A 38 -9.33 -0.38 11.78
C ASP A 38 -9.37 1.00 11.05
N PRO A 39 -8.99 2.11 11.69
CA PRO A 39 -8.92 3.42 11.04
C PRO A 39 -8.10 3.37 9.75
N ALA A 40 -8.48 4.15 8.73
CA ALA A 40 -7.76 4.09 7.46
C ALA A 40 -6.35 4.71 7.54
N GLU A 41 -6.09 5.63 8.48
CA GLU A 41 -4.81 6.34 8.59
C GLU A 41 -4.10 5.96 9.89
N HIS A 42 -2.81 5.69 9.79
CA HIS A 42 -1.94 5.31 10.90
C HIS A 42 -0.62 6.06 10.84
N ASP A 43 -0.16 6.53 11.99
CA ASP A 43 1.20 7.01 12.14
C ASP A 43 2.15 5.81 12.19
N TRP A 44 3.17 5.86 11.34
CA TRP A 44 4.19 4.82 11.25
C TRP A 44 5.59 5.43 11.47
N GLY A 45 5.73 6.17 12.58
CA GLY A 45 7.00 6.68 13.09
C GLY A 45 7.54 7.93 12.36
N GLU A 46 8.29 8.76 13.09
CA GLU A 46 9.03 9.93 12.56
C GLU A 46 8.21 10.90 11.67
N GLY A 47 6.90 11.04 11.94
CA GLY A 47 5.99 11.89 11.16
C GLY A 47 5.51 11.30 9.83
N HIS A 48 5.85 10.03 9.56
CA HIS A 48 5.33 9.30 8.41
C HIS A 48 3.94 8.76 8.71
N ARG A 49 3.06 8.85 7.70
CA ARG A 49 1.70 8.34 7.77
C ARG A 49 1.50 7.27 6.71
N ALA A 50 0.77 6.23 7.08
CA ALA A 50 0.30 5.21 6.17
C ALA A 50 -1.22 5.26 6.10
N ARG A 51 -1.78 5.11 4.90
CA ARG A 51 -3.21 4.92 4.69
C ARG A 51 -3.47 3.50 4.23
N ILE A 52 -4.21 2.73 5.00
CA ILE A 52 -4.53 1.33 4.74
C ILE A 52 -5.94 1.25 4.15
N VAL A 53 -6.07 0.55 3.03
CA VAL A 53 -7.32 0.41 2.28
C VAL A 53 -7.46 -1.00 1.71
N ALA A 54 -8.71 -1.46 1.57
CA ALA A 54 -9.02 -2.73 0.94
C ALA A 54 -9.23 -2.58 -0.58
N GLY A 55 -8.53 -3.40 -1.37
CA GLY A 55 -8.69 -3.54 -2.82
C GLY A 55 -9.22 -4.93 -3.18
N PRO A 56 -10.54 -5.17 -3.12
CA PRO A 56 -11.13 -6.51 -3.32
C PRO A 56 -11.11 -7.00 -4.78
N SER A 57 -10.78 -6.12 -5.71
CA SER A 57 -10.66 -6.42 -7.13
C SER A 57 -9.48 -5.66 -7.74
N PRO A 58 -8.95 -6.11 -8.90
CA PRO A 58 -7.91 -5.37 -9.60
C PRO A 58 -8.35 -3.92 -9.85
N LEU A 59 -9.56 -3.71 -10.35
CA LEU A 59 -10.12 -2.37 -10.61
C LEU A 59 -10.10 -1.47 -9.36
N ALA A 60 -10.49 -2.00 -8.20
CA ALA A 60 -10.45 -1.22 -6.96
C ALA A 60 -9.01 -0.81 -6.61
N VAL A 61 -8.02 -1.70 -6.80
CA VAL A 61 -6.60 -1.36 -6.62
C VAL A 61 -6.19 -0.25 -7.60
N HIS A 62 -6.62 -0.30 -8.87
CA HIS A 62 -6.34 0.75 -9.87
C HIS A 62 -6.83 2.12 -9.41
N GLU A 63 -8.09 2.22 -9.01
CA GLU A 63 -8.70 3.49 -8.61
C GLU A 63 -8.04 4.06 -7.36
N LEU A 64 -7.74 3.23 -6.38
CA LEU A 64 -7.06 3.63 -5.15
C LEU A 64 -5.66 4.18 -5.43
N VAL A 65 -4.90 3.50 -6.30
CA VAL A 65 -3.57 3.96 -6.73
C VAL A 65 -3.68 5.28 -7.49
N LEU A 66 -4.61 5.39 -8.44
CA LEU A 66 -4.80 6.63 -9.21
C LEU A 66 -5.21 7.80 -8.32
N GLN A 67 -6.10 7.58 -7.35
CA GLN A 67 -6.52 8.59 -6.40
C GLN A 67 -5.36 9.07 -5.53
N HIS A 68 -4.53 8.15 -5.06
CA HIS A 68 -3.36 8.49 -4.24
C HIS A 68 -2.31 9.27 -5.04
N LEU A 69 -2.16 9.01 -6.33
CA LEU A 69 -1.23 9.73 -7.21
C LEU A 69 -1.78 11.07 -7.73
N ALA A 70 -3.10 11.31 -7.63
CA ALA A 70 -3.69 12.56 -8.08
C ALA A 70 -3.19 13.75 -7.22
N PRO A 71 -2.69 14.85 -7.82
CA PRO A 71 -2.02 15.93 -7.09
C PRO A 71 -2.85 16.54 -5.94
N ALA A 72 -4.18 16.55 -6.05
CA ALA A 72 -5.10 17.03 -5.02
C ALA A 72 -5.42 16.03 -3.87
N GLY A 73 -4.93 14.79 -3.95
CA GLY A 73 -5.44 13.66 -3.16
C GLY A 73 -4.68 13.29 -1.89
N GLY A 74 -3.54 13.90 -1.57
CA GLY A 74 -2.74 13.45 -0.42
C GLY A 74 -1.65 14.41 0.03
N SER A 75 -1.33 14.35 1.33
CA SER A 75 -0.17 14.99 1.91
C SER A 75 1.12 14.35 1.40
N ASP A 76 2.16 15.15 1.15
CA ASP A 76 3.52 14.66 0.91
C ASP A 76 3.95 13.68 2.02
N GLY A 77 4.59 12.57 1.62
CA GLY A 77 5.05 11.52 2.54
C GLY A 77 4.00 10.54 3.05
N LEU A 78 2.74 10.61 2.58
CA LEU A 78 1.75 9.56 2.86
C LEU A 78 2.04 8.30 2.03
N VAL A 79 2.13 7.14 2.69
CA VAL A 79 2.25 5.82 2.05
C VAL A 79 0.85 5.20 1.93
N LEU A 80 0.44 4.77 0.75
CA LEU A 80 -0.79 3.98 0.56
C LEU A 80 -0.47 2.49 0.72
N VAL A 81 -1.18 1.79 1.60
CA VAL A 81 -1.13 0.35 1.76
C VAL A 81 -2.44 -0.24 1.26
N VAL A 82 -2.40 -1.08 0.23
CA VAL A 82 -3.59 -1.73 -0.34
C VAL A 82 -3.57 -3.21 0.00
N LEU A 83 -4.59 -3.66 0.72
CA LEU A 83 -4.82 -5.06 1.05
C LEU A 83 -5.60 -5.71 -0.09
N THR A 84 -5.04 -6.73 -0.73
CA THR A 84 -5.69 -7.41 -1.86
C THR A 84 -5.43 -8.91 -1.85
N ASP A 85 -6.40 -9.70 -2.31
CA ASP A 85 -6.23 -11.14 -2.53
C ASP A 85 -5.68 -11.47 -3.92
N ARG A 86 -5.55 -10.45 -4.79
CA ARG A 86 -5.12 -10.58 -6.19
C ARG A 86 -3.62 -10.75 -6.33
N GLU A 87 -3.22 -11.52 -7.32
CA GLU A 87 -1.82 -11.70 -7.70
C GLU A 87 -1.34 -10.56 -8.59
N GLN A 88 -0.02 -10.30 -8.60
CA GLN A 88 0.57 -9.25 -9.44
C GLN A 88 0.21 -9.40 -10.93
N ALA A 89 0.10 -10.64 -11.42
CA ALA A 89 -0.29 -10.92 -12.80
C ALA A 89 -1.76 -10.56 -13.10
N GLU A 90 -2.62 -10.51 -12.08
CA GLU A 90 -4.01 -10.06 -12.20
C GLU A 90 -4.14 -8.53 -12.09
N LEU A 91 -3.12 -7.86 -11.54
CA LEU A 91 -3.05 -6.41 -11.50
C LEU A 91 -2.66 -5.90 -12.88
N ASP A 92 -3.57 -5.16 -13.51
CA ASP A 92 -3.39 -4.74 -14.89
C ASP A 92 -2.06 -3.98 -15.12
N PRO A 93 -1.39 -4.25 -16.26
CA PRO A 93 -0.03 -3.79 -16.53
C PRO A 93 0.11 -2.26 -16.57
N ALA A 94 -0.98 -1.49 -16.67
CA ALA A 94 -0.95 -0.04 -16.57
C ALA A 94 -0.65 0.44 -15.13
N ILE A 95 -1.05 -0.29 -14.08
CA ILE A 95 -0.57 -0.05 -12.71
C ILE A 95 0.93 -0.23 -12.67
N LEU A 96 1.41 -1.40 -13.12
CA LEU A 96 2.83 -1.76 -13.04
C LEU A 96 3.70 -0.76 -13.82
N ALA A 97 3.24 -0.33 -14.99
CA ALA A 97 3.94 0.66 -15.81
C ALA A 97 3.96 2.06 -15.20
N ARG A 98 2.86 2.51 -14.56
CA ARG A 98 2.79 3.81 -13.88
C ARG A 98 3.60 3.81 -12.59
N VAL A 99 3.61 2.69 -11.89
CA VAL A 99 4.46 2.42 -10.74
C VAL A 99 5.93 2.55 -11.13
N TYR A 100 6.34 1.90 -12.21
CA TYR A 100 7.71 1.96 -12.72
C TYR A 100 8.11 3.37 -13.17
N LYS A 101 7.20 4.12 -13.81
CA LYS A 101 7.47 5.50 -14.28
C LYS A 101 7.45 6.57 -13.18
N GLN A 102 6.69 6.38 -12.11
CA GLN A 102 6.49 7.41 -11.07
C GLN A 102 7.26 7.14 -9.76
N ARG A 103 8.27 6.26 -9.78
CA ARG A 103 9.11 5.95 -8.61
C ARG A 103 8.30 5.40 -7.44
N ILE A 104 7.32 4.55 -7.75
CA ILE A 104 6.56 3.80 -6.76
C ILE A 104 7.29 2.46 -6.58
N GLU A 105 7.75 2.18 -5.37
CA GLU A 105 8.28 0.87 -5.00
C GLU A 105 7.08 0.00 -4.59
N ILE A 106 6.56 -0.84 -5.49
CA ILE A 106 5.67 -1.94 -5.07
C ILE A 106 6.57 -2.88 -4.28
N ILE A 107 6.47 -2.82 -2.96
CA ILE A 107 7.09 -3.83 -2.12
C ILE A 107 6.12 -4.99 -2.05
N ASP A 108 6.29 -5.87 -3.03
CA ASP A 108 5.58 -7.12 -3.20
C ASP A 108 6.08 -8.09 -2.14
N SER A 109 5.59 -7.98 -0.90
CA SER A 109 5.82 -9.06 0.07
C SER A 109 4.78 -10.13 -0.14
N TRP A 110 5.18 -11.15 -0.89
CA TRP A 110 4.58 -12.49 -0.86
C TRP A 110 4.67 -13.16 0.51
N ASP A 111 5.26 -12.48 1.50
CA ASP A 111 5.26 -12.95 2.87
C ASP A 111 3.90 -12.63 3.49
N VAL A 112 3.09 -13.68 3.56
CA VAL A 112 1.82 -13.74 4.26
C VAL A 112 1.99 -13.04 5.61
N VAL A 113 1.38 -11.87 5.75
CA VAL A 113 1.18 -11.28 7.06
C VAL A 113 0.19 -12.17 7.80
N ARG A 114 0.74 -13.12 8.57
CA ARG A 114 0.02 -13.98 9.50
C ARG A 114 0.26 -13.43 10.90
N ASP A 115 -0.82 -13.28 11.66
CA ASP A 115 -0.76 -13.22 13.12
C ASP A 115 -0.22 -14.54 13.67
#